data_AF-A0A7X8B322-F1
#
_entry.id   AF-A0A7X8B322-F1
#
_cell.length_a   1.000
_cell.length_b   1.000
_cell.length_c   1.000
_cell.angle_alpha   90.00
_cell.angle_beta   90.00
_cell.angle_gamma   90.00
#
_symmetry.space_group_name_H-M   'P 1'
#
loop_
_entity.id
_entity.type
_entity.pdbx_description
1 polymer ?
#
loop_
_entity_poly.entity_id
_entity_poly.type
_entity_poly.pdbx_seq_one_letter_code
_entity_poly.pdbx_strand_id
1 'polypeptide(L)'
;MFKRVSLMTVVFVLGLTTLALAADAGSDKGMGLQFFIYSAVAAGFGIAIAAFGCGIGQGMAVRGAVEGIARNPDASGKVTVTMLIGLAMIESLAIYALVIALILIYANPVSKAIQGFVGLAG
;
A
#
# COMPACT_ATOMS: atom_id res chain seq x y z
N MET A 1 -18.73 -18.07 -14.54
CA MET A 1 -18.16 -16.82 -14.01
C MET A 1 -18.65 -16.50 -12.60
N PHE A 2 -19.96 -16.59 -12.31
CA PHE A 2 -20.57 -16.30 -10.99
C PHE A 2 -19.99 -17.10 -9.81
N LYS A 3 -19.67 -18.39 -9.99
CA LYS A 3 -19.15 -19.26 -8.92
C LYS A 3 -17.75 -18.87 -8.42
N ARG A 4 -16.89 -18.34 -9.30
CA ARG A 4 -15.54 -17.90 -8.92
C ARG A 4 -15.57 -16.54 -8.23
N VAL A 5 -16.45 -15.65 -8.68
CA VAL A 5 -16.65 -14.32 -8.07
C VAL A 5 -17.27 -14.46 -6.67
N SER A 6 -18.31 -15.28 -6.53
CA SER A 6 -18.94 -15.53 -5.22
C SER A 6 -17.97 -16.18 -4.22
N LEU A 7 -17.10 -17.10 -4.66
CA LEU A 7 -16.08 -17.69 -3.81
C LEU A 7 -15.05 -16.64 -3.34
N MET A 8 -14.61 -15.74 -4.22
CA MET A 8 -13.66 -14.68 -3.84
C MET A 8 -14.29 -13.64 -2.92
N THR A 9 -15.57 -13.30 -3.11
CA THR A 9 -16.29 -12.40 -2.21
C THR A 9 -16.50 -13.04 -0.83
N VAL A 10 -16.84 -14.33 -0.76
CA VAL A 10 -17.04 -15.05 0.51
C VAL A 10 -15.71 -15.19 1.28
N VAL A 11 -14.62 -15.51 0.60
CA VAL A 11 -13.28 -15.58 1.22
C VAL A 11 -12.83 -14.19 1.71
N PHE A 12 -13.11 -13.13 0.95
CA PHE A 12 -12.81 -11.76 1.38
C PHE A 12 -13.62 -11.35 2.61
N VAL A 13 -14.93 -11.63 2.63
CA VAL A 13 -15.81 -11.30 3.76
C VAL A 13 -15.46 -12.10 5.01
N LEU A 14 -15.24 -13.42 4.89
CA LEU A 14 -14.85 -14.26 6.03
C LEU A 14 -13.44 -13.94 6.55
N GLY A 15 -12.52 -13.50 5.69
CA GLY A 15 -11.20 -13.03 6.10
C GLY A 15 -11.24 -11.71 6.88
N LEU A 16 -12.22 -10.83 6.60
CA LEU A 16 -12.42 -9.61 7.38
C LEU A 16 -13.12 -9.88 8.73
N THR A 17 -14.01 -10.89 8.83
CA THR A 17 -14.76 -11.15 10.07
C THR A 17 -13.91 -11.73 11.19
N THR A 18 -12.82 -12.44 10.92
CA THR A 18 -11.92 -12.95 11.96
C THR A 18 -11.17 -11.85 12.72
N LEU A 19 -11.00 -10.67 12.12
CA LEU A 19 -10.39 -9.51 12.78
C LEU A 19 -11.34 -8.84 13.80
N ALA A 20 -12.65 -9.06 13.67
CA ALA A 20 -13.66 -8.44 14.53
C ALA A 20 -13.96 -9.21 15.83
N LEU A 21 -13.57 -10.49 15.94
CA LEU A 21 -14.03 -11.37 17.02
C LEU A 21 -13.00 -11.68 18.12
N ALA A 22 -11.89 -10.94 18.20
CA ALA A 22 -10.88 -11.10 19.25
C ALA A 22 -10.87 -9.93 20.27
N ALA A 23 -12.03 -9.34 20.53
CA ALA A 23 -12.20 -8.34 21.58
C ALA A 23 -12.34 -9.01 22.96
N ASP A 24 -11.22 -9.47 23.53
CA ASP A 24 -11.12 -9.66 24.97
C ASP A 24 -10.58 -8.36 25.59
N ALA A 25 -11.33 -7.82 26.54
CA ALA A 25 -11.00 -6.60 27.26
C ALA A 25 -9.88 -6.90 28.28
N GLY A 26 -8.61 -6.82 27.84
CA GLY A 26 -7.46 -7.21 28.66
C GLY A 26 -6.25 -6.26 28.58
N SER A 27 -6.10 -5.43 29.61
CA SER A 27 -4.95 -4.57 29.97
C SER A 27 -4.62 -3.37 29.06
N ASP A 28 -4.28 -2.23 29.67
CA ASP A 28 -3.87 -0.98 29.01
C ASP A 28 -2.62 -1.11 28.11
N LYS A 29 -1.84 -2.18 28.25
CA LYS A 29 -0.74 -2.49 27.33
C LYS A 29 -1.24 -3.22 26.07
N GLY A 30 -2.35 -3.95 26.17
CA GLY A 30 -2.97 -4.67 25.07
C GLY A 30 -3.54 -3.75 23.99
N MET A 31 -4.21 -2.66 24.38
CA MET A 31 -4.79 -1.71 23.41
C MET A 31 -3.73 -0.93 22.62
N GLY A 32 -2.58 -0.58 23.24
CA GLY A 32 -1.46 0.03 22.53
C GLY A 32 -0.84 -0.90 21.48
N LEU A 33 -0.71 -2.19 21.82
CA LEU A 33 -0.23 -3.21 20.88
C LEU A 33 -1.22 -3.42 19.74
N GLN A 34 -2.52 -3.47 20.02
CA GLN A 34 -3.55 -3.61 18.98
C GLN A 34 -3.56 -2.44 18.00
N PHE A 35 -3.44 -1.20 18.50
CA PHE A 35 -3.32 -0.01 17.64
C PHE A 35 -2.10 -0.07 16.71
N PHE A 36 -0.95 -0.51 17.24
CA PHE A 36 0.25 -0.71 16.43
C PHE A 36 0.06 -1.77 15.35
N ILE A 37 -0.55 -2.91 15.70
CA ILE A 37 -0.85 -3.99 14.73
C ILE A 37 -1.74 -3.47 13.60
N TYR A 38 -2.84 -2.76 13.92
CA TYR A 38 -3.71 -2.21 12.88
C TYR A 38 -2.98 -1.19 11.99
N SER A 39 -2.18 -0.30 12.57
CA SER A 39 -1.39 0.69 11.82
C SER A 39 -0.36 0.02 10.91
N ALA A 40 0.33 -1.01 11.41
CA ALA A 40 1.33 -1.77 10.66
C ALA A 40 0.72 -2.57 9.51
N VAL A 41 -0.42 -3.22 9.74
CA VAL A 41 -1.16 -3.95 8.70
C VAL A 41 -1.66 -2.98 7.61
N ALA A 42 -2.26 -1.85 8.01
CA ALA A 42 -2.72 -0.83 7.07
C ALA A 42 -1.57 -0.24 6.23
N ALA A 43 -0.45 0.07 6.87
CA ALA A 43 0.77 0.56 6.21
C ALA A 43 1.35 -0.48 5.22
N GLY A 44 1.46 -1.74 5.65
CA GLY A 44 1.98 -2.83 4.82
C GLY A 44 1.12 -3.10 3.59
N PHE A 45 -0.21 -3.19 3.76
CA PHE A 45 -1.14 -3.36 2.64
C PHE A 45 -1.15 -2.15 1.70
N GLY A 46 -1.12 -0.93 2.25
CA GLY A 46 -1.08 0.30 1.47
C GLY A 46 0.13 0.35 0.52
N ILE A 47 1.33 0.09 1.05
CA ILE A 47 2.55 0.01 0.23
C ILE A 47 2.46 -1.14 -0.78
N ALA A 48 2.00 -2.33 -0.37
CA ALA A 48 1.96 -3.49 -1.26
C ALA A 48 1.09 -3.23 -2.50
N ILE A 49 -0.08 -2.59 -2.33
CA ILE A 49 -0.97 -2.23 -3.44
C ILE A 49 -0.33 -1.15 -4.33
N ALA A 50 0.27 -0.13 -3.72
CA ALA A 50 0.93 0.94 -4.47
C ALA A 50 2.11 0.41 -5.29
N ALA A 51 2.97 -0.41 -4.68
CA ALA A 51 4.12 -1.04 -5.34
C ALA A 51 3.68 -1.97 -6.47
N PHE A 52 2.59 -2.73 -6.29
CA PHE A 52 2.04 -3.58 -7.33
C PHE A 52 1.56 -2.77 -8.55
N GLY A 53 0.80 -1.69 -8.31
CA GLY A 53 0.34 -0.80 -9.38
C GLY A 53 1.49 -0.11 -10.11
N CYS A 54 2.47 0.40 -9.36
CA CYS A 54 3.65 1.07 -9.92
C CYS A 54 4.49 0.09 -10.75
N GLY A 55 4.75 -1.12 -10.24
CA GLY A 55 5.54 -2.13 -10.95
C GLY A 55 4.94 -2.53 -12.30
N ILE A 56 3.61 -2.64 -12.38
CA ILE A 56 2.92 -2.90 -13.66
C ILE A 56 3.10 -1.71 -14.61
N GLY A 57 2.86 -0.49 -14.14
CA GLY A 57 3.00 0.73 -14.95
C GLY A 57 4.41 0.92 -15.49
N GLN A 58 5.42 0.70 -14.65
CA GLN A 58 6.83 0.78 -15.04
C GLN A 58 7.20 -0.30 -16.05
N GLY A 59 6.76 -1.55 -15.84
CA GLY A 59 7.00 -2.64 -16.78
C GLY A 59 6.42 -2.36 -18.17
N MET A 60 5.20 -1.80 -18.23
CA MET A 60 4.58 -1.39 -19.50
C MET A 60 5.33 -0.23 -20.16
N ALA A 61 5.76 0.78 -19.39
CA ALA A 61 6.51 1.91 -19.91
C ALA A 61 7.87 1.48 -20.49
N VAL A 62 8.61 0.64 -19.78
CA VAL A 62 9.91 0.10 -20.23
C VAL A 62 9.73 -0.75 -21.48
N ARG A 63 8.71 -1.61 -21.52
CA ARG A 63 8.41 -2.40 -22.72
C ARG A 63 8.16 -1.51 -23.94
N GLY A 64 7.31 -0.49 -23.79
CA GLY A 64 7.03 0.46 -24.87
C GLY A 64 8.27 1.22 -25.34
N ALA A 65 9.15 1.59 -24.42
CA ALA A 65 10.41 2.23 -24.75
C ALA A 65 11.35 1.29 -25.53
N VAL A 66 11.53 0.05 -25.09
CA VAL A 66 12.40 -0.94 -25.77
C VAL A 66 11.87 -1.27 -27.17
N GLU A 67 10.56 -1.47 -27.33
CA GLU A 67 9.94 -1.70 -28.64
C GLU A 67 10.11 -0.49 -29.56
N GLY A 68 10.00 0.73 -29.02
CA GLY A 68 10.23 1.98 -29.76
C GLY A 68 11.68 2.12 -30.23
N ILE A 69 12.65 1.83 -29.34
CA ILE A 69 14.08 1.87 -29.64
C ILE A 69 14.44 0.82 -30.70
N ALA A 70 13.90 -0.40 -30.59
CA ALA A 70 14.16 -1.46 -31.57
C ALA A 70 13.69 -1.09 -32.99
N ARG A 71 12.60 -0.33 -33.11
CA ARG A 71 12.07 0.14 -34.40
C ARG A 71 12.82 1.37 -34.94
N ASN A 72 13.33 2.21 -34.06
CA ASN A 72 14.08 3.41 -34.44
C ASN A 72 15.27 3.65 -33.49
N PRO A 73 16.44 3.03 -33.77
CA PRO A 73 17.62 3.12 -32.91
C PRO A 73 18.17 4.55 -32.76
N ASP A 74 18.02 5.38 -33.80
CA ASP A 74 18.51 6.77 -33.81
C ASP A 74 17.77 7.65 -32.78
N ALA A 75 16.54 7.27 -32.41
CA ALA A 75 15.74 7.98 -31.42
C ALA A 75 16.02 7.53 -29.97
N SER A 76 16.94 6.59 -29.73
CA SER A 76 17.10 5.93 -28.42
C SER A 76 17.37 6.87 -27.26
N GLY A 77 18.20 7.89 -27.46
CA GLY A 77 18.48 8.89 -26.43
C GLY A 77 17.22 9.65 -26.00
N LYS A 78 16.41 10.12 -26.96
CA LYS A 78 15.18 10.85 -26.67
C LYS A 78 14.13 9.95 -25.99
N VAL A 79 13.96 8.72 -26.48
CA VAL A 79 13.03 7.74 -25.88
C VAL A 79 13.42 7.43 -24.44
N THR A 80 14.70 7.23 -24.17
CA THR A 80 15.20 6.93 -22.81
C THR A 80 14.92 8.08 -21.85
N VAL A 81 15.13 9.34 -22.26
CA VAL A 81 14.83 10.51 -21.42
C VAL A 81 13.33 10.60 -21.11
N THR A 82 12.46 10.46 -22.13
CA THR A 82 11.01 10.48 -21.92
C THR A 82 10.55 9.32 -21.03
N MET A 83 11.10 8.12 -21.22
CA MET A 83 10.84 6.96 -20.37
C MET A 83 11.22 7.25 -18.92
N LEU A 84 12.42 7.76 -18.65
CA LEU A 84 12.86 8.06 -17.28
C LEU A 84 11.97 9.09 -16.58
N ILE A 85 11.53 10.13 -17.30
CA ILE A 85 10.57 11.11 -16.76
C ILE A 85 9.25 10.43 -16.39
N GLY A 86 8.73 9.56 -17.27
CA GLY A 86 7.51 8.78 -17.00
C GLY A 86 7.66 7.84 -15.80
N LEU A 87 8.78 7.13 -15.71
CA LEU A 87 9.09 6.23 -14.60
C LEU A 87 9.22 7.00 -13.28
N ALA A 88 9.82 8.19 -13.28
CA ALA A 88 9.93 9.03 -12.09
C ALA A 88 8.55 9.50 -11.59
N MET A 89 7.61 9.80 -12.50
CA MET A 89 6.23 10.14 -12.13
C MET A 89 5.49 8.94 -11.54
N ILE A 90 5.66 7.74 -12.11
CA ILE A 90 5.08 6.52 -11.54
C ILE A 90 5.66 6.25 -10.14
N GLU A 91 6.98 6.37 -9.97
CA GLU A 91 7.64 6.16 -8.68
C GLU A 91 7.19 7.16 -7.60
N SER A 92 6.86 8.40 -7.97
CA SER A 92 6.37 9.38 -7.00
C SER A 92 5.14 8.88 -6.22
N LEU A 93 4.28 8.08 -6.86
CA LEU A 93 3.10 7.48 -6.23
C LEU A 93 3.50 6.41 -5.19
N ALA A 94 4.51 5.59 -5.51
CA ALA A 94 5.07 4.61 -4.58
C ALA A 94 5.71 5.31 -3.36
N ILE A 95 6.45 6.40 -3.60
CA ILE A 95 7.05 7.20 -2.53
C ILE A 95 5.98 7.85 -1.66
N TYR A 96 4.87 8.35 -2.21
CA TYR A 96 3.77 8.88 -1.38
C TYR A 96 3.13 7.80 -0.49
N ALA A 97 2.93 6.59 -1.02
CA ALA A 97 2.45 5.47 -0.20
C ALA A 97 3.44 5.09 0.91
N LEU A 98 4.75 5.07 0.60
CA LEU A 98 5.82 4.85 1.57
C LEU A 98 5.81 5.92 2.67
N VAL A 99 5.72 7.20 2.30
CA VAL A 99 5.68 8.31 3.26
C VAL A 99 4.48 8.18 4.20
N ILE A 100 3.29 7.87 3.67
CA ILE A 100 2.09 7.67 4.50
C ILE A 100 2.28 6.49 5.46
N ALA A 101 2.82 5.37 4.99
CA ALA A 101 3.11 4.22 5.83
C ALA A 101 4.12 4.54 6.94
N LEU A 102 5.18 5.29 6.64
CA LEU A 102 6.14 5.75 7.64
C LEU A 102 5.48 6.69 8.67
N ILE A 103 4.58 7.57 8.25
CA ILE A 103 3.81 8.43 9.16
C ILE A 103 2.92 7.57 10.07
N LEU A 104 2.25 6.55 9.54
CA LEU A 104 1.38 5.68 10.34
C LEU A 104 2.14 4.85 11.39
N ILE A 105 3.38 4.46 11.11
CA ILE A 105 4.19 3.65 12.03
C ILE A 105 4.95 4.52 13.04
N TYR A 106 5.54 5.65 12.59
CA TYR A 106 6.48 6.43 13.42
C TYR A 106 5.95 7.77 13.90
N ALA A 107 4.95 8.35 13.23
CA ALA A 107 4.49 9.71 13.49
C ALA A 107 2.96 9.79 13.48
N ASN A 108 2.27 8.76 13.99
CA ASN A 108 0.83 8.66 13.87
C ASN A 108 0.14 9.81 14.64
N PRO A 109 -0.54 10.74 13.94
CA PRO A 109 -1.09 11.95 14.57
C PRO A 109 -2.28 11.66 15.47
N VAL A 110 -2.95 10.52 15.28
CA VAL A 110 -4.18 10.17 15.99
C VAL A 110 -3.90 9.27 17.21
N SER A 111 -2.65 8.80 17.37
CA SER A 111 -2.25 7.90 18.47
C SER A 111 -2.62 8.46 19.86
N LYS A 112 -2.29 9.72 20.14
CA LYS A 112 -2.60 10.37 21.43
C LYS A 112 -4.09 10.59 21.64
N ALA A 113 -4.82 10.97 20.59
CA ALA A 113 -6.27 11.21 20.67
C ALA A 113 -7.05 9.92 20.89
N ILE A 114 -6.67 8.83 20.22
CA ILE A 114 -7.28 7.50 20.41
C ILE A 114 -6.92 6.95 21.80
N GLN A 115 -5.67 7.08 22.24
CA GLN A 115 -5.29 6.69 23.61
C GLN A 115 -6.12 7.42 24.67
N GLY A 116 -6.40 8.72 24.49
CA GLY A 116 -7.28 9.49 25.38
C GLY A 116 -8.75 9.03 25.33
N PHE A 117 -9.30 8.79 24.14
CA PHE A 117 -10.68 8.33 23.97
C PHE A 117 -10.91 6.90 24.49
N VAL A 118 -9.91 6.04 24.35
CA VAL A 118 -9.95 4.62 24.73
C VAL A 118 -9.61 4.41 26.22
N GLY A 119 -9.33 5.49 26.97
CA GLY A 119 -9.00 5.41 28.40
C GLY A 119 -7.59 4.91 28.70
N LEU A 120 -6.73 4.84 27.67
CA LEU A 120 -5.32 4.45 27.79
C LEU A 120 -4.41 5.58 28.30
N ALA A 121 -4.91 6.82 28.32
CA ALA A 121 -4.20 7.98 28.83
C ALA A 121 -4.37 8.07 30.35
N GLY A 122 -3.52 7.31 31.06
CA GLY A 122 -3.15 7.56 32.46
C GLY A 122 -1.83 8.29 32.53
#